data_AF-R7SLV9-F1
#
_entry.id   AF-R7SLV9-F1
#
_cell.length_a   1.000
_cell.length_b   1.000
_cell.length_c   1.000
_cell.angle_alpha   90.00
_cell.angle_beta   90.00
_cell.angle_gamma   90.00
#
_symmetry.space_group_name_H-M   'P 1'
#
loop_
_entity.id
_entity.type
_entity.pdbx_description
1 polymer ?
#
loop_
_entity_poly.entity_id
_entity_poly.type
_entity_poly.pdbx_seq_one_letter_code
_entity_poly.pdbx_strand_id
1 'polypeptide(L)'
;LSIEGTRSFHLNLGNDRPNIKQELRLMKSASDYAALDFIVAGATTREEIPRTIIFVNAVSKTHAVAHRLRAKVGELLRDEIAILHAHRAEDSKREIWRRFKDGEVRILVATEAAAMGMDVPDITLAVQFGVPENLAVWLQRAGRAGRSPLLEATAVMMMERSVVQRKSVEENLRAWIEAGGCRRSVADAYFNNPPRRTPMSPSRCCDNCAAATATALSTGPSAPVTATPKGPMAVASRAGSPARHVDNSLRPRLSPKRRKGTHLKTVKTALVNWRYTTRRTKYRFSSLKAENILPDNALTTIASLRRDLKTIPDLKRVLNPPWPHVDTHGG
;
A
#
# COMPACT_ATOMS: atom_id res chain seq x y z
N LEU A 1 -14.99 -31.61 -4.86
CA LEU A 1 -15.23 -30.51 -5.81
C LEU A 1 -14.00 -30.36 -6.69
N SER A 2 -13.95 -31.09 -7.80
CA SER A 2 -12.95 -30.89 -8.85
C SER A 2 -13.48 -29.80 -9.76
N ILE A 3 -12.75 -28.70 -9.92
CA ILE A 3 -13.14 -27.63 -10.86
C ILE A 3 -12.64 -28.08 -12.23
N GLU A 4 -13.56 -28.44 -13.13
CA GLU A 4 -13.24 -28.82 -14.51
C GLU A 4 -12.85 -27.58 -15.33
N GLY A 5 -11.59 -27.50 -15.75
CA GLY A 5 -11.04 -26.34 -16.47
C GLY A 5 -11.76 -26.03 -17.79
N THR A 6 -12.37 -27.03 -18.43
CA THR A 6 -13.12 -26.92 -19.69
C THR A 6 -14.54 -26.37 -19.52
N ARG A 7 -15.05 -26.32 -18.28
CA ARG A 7 -16.38 -25.78 -17.93
C ARG A 7 -16.31 -24.57 -16.99
N SER A 8 -15.09 -24.14 -16.64
CA SER A 8 -14.86 -22.97 -15.80
C SER A 8 -14.51 -21.75 -16.63
N PHE A 9 -15.03 -20.59 -16.25
CA PHE A 9 -14.61 -19.29 -16.78
C PHE A 9 -14.01 -18.44 -15.65
N HIS A 10 -13.04 -17.59 -16.00
CA HIS A 10 -12.43 -16.64 -15.07
C HIS A 10 -13.21 -15.33 -15.11
N LEU A 11 -13.89 -14.99 -14.02
CA LEU A 11 -14.60 -13.74 -13.87
C LEU A 11 -13.78 -12.76 -13.02
N ASN A 12 -13.31 -11.68 -13.63
CA ASN A 12 -12.68 -10.56 -12.93
C ASN A 12 -13.60 -9.35 -12.95
N LEU A 13 -14.24 -9.07 -11.81
CA LEU A 13 -15.11 -7.91 -11.64
C LEU A 13 -14.35 -6.65 -11.21
N GLY A 14 -13.05 -6.77 -10.95
CA GLY A 14 -12.22 -5.71 -10.38
C GLY A 14 -12.57 -5.41 -8.92
N ASN A 15 -11.88 -4.41 -8.37
CA ASN A 15 -12.09 -3.93 -7.01
C ASN A 15 -12.19 -2.40 -6.91
N ASP A 16 -12.48 -1.72 -8.03
CA ASP A 16 -12.70 -0.28 -8.02
C ASP A 16 -13.91 0.09 -7.16
N ARG A 17 -13.77 1.18 -6.41
CA ARG A 17 -14.79 1.70 -5.49
C ARG A 17 -15.08 3.14 -5.89
N PRO A 18 -16.01 3.40 -6.83
CA PRO A 18 -16.20 4.72 -7.43
C PRO A 18 -16.54 5.80 -6.40
N ASN A 19 -17.20 5.43 -5.32
CA ASN A 19 -17.60 6.31 -4.23
C ASN A 19 -16.52 6.61 -3.18
N ILE A 20 -15.27 6.15 -3.36
CA ILE A 20 -14.15 6.45 -2.45
C ILE A 20 -13.10 7.34 -3.13
N LYS A 21 -13.09 8.63 -2.80
CA LYS A 21 -12.03 9.55 -3.24
C LYS A 21 -10.71 9.21 -2.55
N GLN A 22 -9.63 9.09 -3.30
CA GLN A 22 -8.30 8.77 -2.75
C GLN A 22 -7.39 10.00 -2.69
N GLU A 23 -6.74 10.24 -1.55
CA GLU A 23 -5.85 11.39 -1.34
C GLU A 23 -4.54 11.00 -0.65
N LEU A 24 -3.45 11.67 -1.01
CA LEU A 24 -2.20 11.68 -0.26
C LEU A 24 -2.00 13.07 0.37
N ARG A 25 -1.79 13.12 1.69
CA ARG A 25 -1.45 14.35 2.41
C ARG A 25 -0.09 14.24 3.05
N LEU A 26 0.70 15.30 2.92
CA LEU A 26 2.03 15.36 3.52
C LEU A 26 1.96 15.85 4.96
N MET A 27 2.76 15.22 5.82
CA MET A 27 2.94 15.60 7.21
C MET A 27 4.33 16.20 7.42
N LYS A 28 4.47 17.07 8.43
CA LYS A 28 5.75 17.65 8.81
C LYS A 28 6.71 16.61 9.38
N SER A 29 6.19 15.67 10.17
CA SER A 29 6.94 14.57 10.78
C SER A 29 6.06 13.35 11.08
N ALA A 30 6.67 12.22 11.44
CA ALA A 30 5.98 10.96 11.78
C ALA A 30 5.09 11.09 13.02
N SER A 31 5.28 12.16 13.78
CA SER A 31 4.58 12.52 15.01
C SER A 31 3.80 13.82 14.85
N ASP A 32 3.56 14.28 13.62
CA ASP A 32 2.72 15.45 13.33
C ASP A 32 1.23 15.09 13.48
N TYR A 33 0.82 14.83 14.73
CA TYR A 33 -0.56 14.48 15.06
C TYR A 33 -1.52 15.64 14.78
N ALA A 34 -1.02 16.88 14.75
CA ALA A 34 -1.80 18.07 14.40
C ALA A 34 -2.35 18.01 12.96
N ALA A 35 -1.71 17.24 12.08
CA ALA A 35 -2.20 17.02 10.73
C ALA A 35 -3.57 16.30 10.70
N LEU A 36 -4.01 15.68 11.80
CA LEU A 36 -5.33 15.04 11.93
C LEU A 36 -6.41 15.98 12.46
N ASP A 37 -6.07 17.20 12.87
CA ASP A 37 -7.01 18.15 13.49
C ASP A 37 -8.21 18.46 12.57
N PHE A 38 -8.03 18.38 11.24
CA PHE A 38 -9.10 18.62 10.27
C PHE A 38 -10.31 17.69 10.44
N ILE A 39 -10.14 16.53 11.08
CA ILE A 39 -11.21 15.55 11.28
C ILE A 39 -12.25 16.08 12.27
N VAL A 40 -11.82 16.91 13.23
CA VAL A 40 -12.66 17.42 14.32
C VAL A 40 -12.69 18.95 14.37
N ALA A 41 -12.14 19.61 13.35
CA ALA A 41 -11.98 21.05 13.32
C ALA A 41 -13.35 21.75 13.37
N GLY A 42 -13.59 22.51 14.44
CA GLY A 42 -14.84 23.26 14.63
C GLY A 42 -16.03 22.42 15.10
N ALA A 43 -15.85 21.12 15.36
CA ALA A 43 -16.95 20.27 15.83
C ALA A 43 -17.37 20.64 17.26
N THR A 44 -18.64 21.00 17.40
CA THR A 44 -19.34 21.28 18.67
C THR A 44 -20.39 20.21 18.97
N THR A 45 -20.85 19.49 17.96
CA THR A 45 -21.76 18.36 18.08
C THR A 45 -21.13 17.08 17.53
N ARG A 46 -21.72 15.92 17.87
CA ARG A 46 -21.22 14.62 17.41
C ARG A 46 -21.48 14.37 15.93
N GLU A 47 -22.57 14.92 15.38
CA GLU A 47 -22.97 14.78 13.99
C GLU A 47 -21.97 15.46 13.05
N GLU A 48 -21.36 16.56 13.49
CA GLU A 48 -20.30 17.30 12.79
C GLU A 48 -18.99 16.50 12.68
N ILE A 49 -18.77 15.51 13.57
CA ILE A 49 -17.61 14.62 13.49
C ILE A 49 -17.90 13.54 12.44
N PRO A 50 -17.14 13.42 11.35
CA PRO A 50 -17.34 12.37 10.36
C PRO A 50 -17.09 10.98 10.97
N ARG A 51 -17.88 9.99 10.54
CA ARG A 51 -17.64 8.57 10.88
C ARG A 51 -16.30 8.14 10.27
N THR A 52 -15.31 7.95 11.13
CA THR A 52 -13.91 7.85 10.74
C THR A 52 -13.24 6.62 11.34
N ILE A 53 -12.43 5.93 10.53
CA ILE A 53 -11.42 5.01 11.04
C ILE A 53 -10.02 5.55 10.73
N ILE A 54 -9.14 5.56 11.72
CA ILE A 54 -7.75 6.01 11.60
C ILE A 54 -6.83 4.82 11.87
N PHE A 55 -6.17 4.33 10.83
CA PHE A 55 -5.17 3.29 10.93
C PHE A 55 -3.79 3.87 11.26
N VAL A 56 -3.13 3.27 12.24
CA VAL A 56 -1.74 3.57 12.62
C VAL A 56 -0.89 2.29 12.57
N ASN A 57 0.41 2.47 12.37
CA ASN A 57 1.35 1.34 12.25
C ASN A 57 1.90 0.82 13.59
N ALA A 58 1.63 1.50 14.70
CA ALA A 58 2.14 1.12 16.01
C ALA A 58 1.11 1.40 17.11
N VAL A 59 1.06 0.53 18.12
CA VAL A 59 0.17 0.65 19.28
C VAL A 59 0.40 1.96 20.04
N SER A 60 1.65 2.39 20.21
CA SER A 60 1.95 3.67 20.87
C SER A 60 1.29 4.87 20.16
N LYS A 61 1.16 4.82 18.83
CA LYS A 61 0.55 5.89 18.06
C LYS A 61 -0.97 5.96 18.22
N THR A 62 -1.66 4.87 18.58
CA THR A 62 -3.11 4.92 18.78
C THR A 62 -3.45 5.87 19.92
N HIS A 63 -2.68 5.81 21.00
CA HIS A 63 -2.84 6.68 22.16
C HIS A 63 -2.51 8.13 21.84
N ALA A 64 -1.39 8.38 21.15
CA ALA A 64 -0.98 9.73 20.79
C ALA A 64 -1.99 10.43 19.87
N VAL A 65 -2.51 9.72 18.86
CA VAL A 65 -3.55 10.23 17.96
C VAL A 65 -4.85 10.52 18.72
N ALA A 66 -5.35 9.57 19.52
CA ALA A 66 -6.57 9.77 20.27
C ALA A 66 -6.44 10.91 21.30
N HIS A 67 -5.30 11.00 21.98
CA HIS A 67 -5.01 12.10 22.91
C HIS A 67 -5.04 13.45 22.18
N ARG A 68 -4.41 13.55 21.00
CA ARG A 68 -4.45 14.77 20.19
C ARG A 68 -5.88 15.17 19.82
N LEU A 69 -6.66 14.25 19.27
CA LEU A 69 -8.02 14.55 18.82
C LEU A 69 -8.95 14.93 20.00
N ARG A 70 -8.83 14.24 21.14
CA ARG A 70 -9.60 14.56 22.37
C ARG A 70 -9.25 15.94 22.94
N ALA A 71 -8.00 16.39 22.79
CA ALA A 71 -7.58 17.73 23.18
C ALA A 71 -8.10 18.83 22.22
N LYS A 72 -8.64 18.45 21.05
CA LYS A 72 -9.14 19.38 20.03
C LYS A 72 -10.67 19.52 20.03
N VAL A 73 -11.38 18.74 20.86
CA VAL A 73 -12.84 18.76 20.98
C VAL A 73 -13.28 19.13 22.39
N GLY A 74 -14.53 19.56 22.53
CA GLY A 74 -15.16 19.79 23.83
C GLY A 74 -15.22 18.51 24.68
N GLU A 75 -15.34 18.66 26.00
CA GLU A 75 -15.30 17.54 26.95
C GLU A 75 -16.34 16.45 26.63
N LEU A 76 -17.56 16.86 26.28
CA LEU A 76 -18.67 15.97 25.92
C LEU A 76 -18.42 15.13 24.66
N LEU A 77 -17.48 15.52 23.79
CA LEU A 77 -17.17 14.83 22.54
C LEU A 77 -15.95 13.90 22.66
N ARG A 78 -15.26 13.87 23.81
CA ARG A 78 -14.04 13.06 23.97
C ARG A 78 -14.31 11.56 23.86
N ASP A 79 -15.51 11.13 24.26
CA ASP A 79 -15.94 9.73 24.23
C ASP A 79 -16.36 9.25 22.83
N GLU A 80 -16.51 10.18 21.87
CA GLU A 80 -16.73 9.86 20.45
C GLU A 80 -15.45 9.32 19.78
N ILE A 81 -14.31 9.35 20.48
CA ILE A 81 -13.00 8.91 19.98
C ILE A 81 -12.56 7.69 20.79
N ALA A 82 -12.40 6.53 20.15
CA ALA A 82 -11.96 5.29 20.78
C ALA A 82 -10.69 4.72 20.15
N ILE A 83 -10.04 3.80 20.87
CA ILE A 83 -8.79 3.15 20.47
C ILE A 83 -9.00 1.64 20.40
N LEU A 84 -8.50 1.00 19.34
CA LEU A 84 -8.55 -0.45 19.18
C LEU A 84 -7.18 -1.02 18.74
N HIS A 85 -6.55 -1.82 19.60
CA HIS A 85 -5.28 -2.48 19.30
C HIS A 85 -5.18 -3.85 19.97
N ALA A 86 -4.20 -4.65 19.55
CA ALA A 86 -4.03 -6.04 19.99
C ALA A 86 -3.94 -6.20 21.51
N HIS A 87 -3.28 -5.26 22.23
CA HIS A 87 -3.10 -5.33 23.69
C HIS A 87 -4.36 -5.01 24.53
N ARG A 88 -5.51 -4.67 23.93
CA ARG A 88 -6.77 -4.54 24.68
C ARG A 88 -7.31 -5.93 25.05
N ALA A 89 -7.97 -6.05 26.21
CA ALA A 89 -8.73 -7.25 26.55
C ALA A 89 -9.83 -7.51 25.52
N GLU A 90 -10.14 -8.78 25.23
CA GLU A 90 -11.13 -9.15 24.21
C GLU A 90 -12.51 -8.54 24.48
N ASP A 91 -12.94 -8.49 25.75
CA ASP A 91 -14.22 -7.88 26.14
C ASP A 91 -14.24 -6.37 25.85
N SER A 92 -13.12 -5.70 26.13
CA SER A 92 -12.95 -4.28 25.79
C SER A 92 -12.93 -4.05 24.28
N LYS A 93 -12.31 -4.95 23.50
CA LYS A 93 -12.36 -4.88 22.03
C LYS A 93 -13.79 -5.02 21.52
N ARG A 94 -14.55 -5.99 22.04
CA ARG A 94 -15.96 -6.21 21.66
C ARG A 94 -16.83 -5.01 22.00
N GLU A 95 -16.66 -4.42 23.17
CA GLU A 95 -17.44 -3.26 23.58
C GLU A 95 -17.12 -2.01 22.73
N ILE A 96 -15.85 -1.67 22.55
CA ILE A 96 -15.44 -0.53 21.71
C ILE A 96 -15.95 -0.72 20.27
N TRP A 97 -15.92 -1.96 19.79
CA TRP A 97 -16.46 -2.28 18.48
C TRP A 97 -17.97 -2.11 18.38
N ARG A 98 -18.71 -2.62 19.36
CA ARG A 98 -20.16 -2.47 19.43
C ARG A 98 -20.53 -0.98 19.40
N ARG A 99 -19.90 -0.18 20.26
CA ARG A 99 -20.07 1.28 20.31
C ARG A 99 -19.76 1.97 18.98
N PHE A 100 -18.69 1.54 18.30
CA PHE A 100 -18.37 2.05 16.98
C PHE A 100 -19.40 1.64 15.93
N LYS A 101 -19.88 0.39 15.95
CA LYS A 101 -20.91 -0.08 15.03
C LYS A 101 -22.21 0.71 15.19
N ASP A 102 -22.65 0.87 16.44
CA ASP A 102 -23.91 1.53 16.84
C ASP A 102 -23.84 3.06 16.68
N GLY A 103 -22.66 3.61 16.44
CA GLY A 103 -22.46 5.03 16.19
C GLY A 103 -22.24 5.86 17.43
N GLU A 104 -22.16 5.26 18.62
CA GLU A 104 -21.72 5.89 19.89
C GLU A 104 -20.26 6.36 19.88
N VAL A 105 -19.46 5.84 18.95
CA VAL A 105 -18.09 6.32 18.68
C VAL A 105 -18.06 6.77 17.22
N ARG A 106 -17.68 8.03 16.98
CA ARG A 106 -17.49 8.59 15.63
C ARG A 106 -16.11 8.29 15.05
N ILE A 107 -15.06 8.24 15.87
CA ILE A 107 -13.67 8.04 15.44
C ILE A 107 -13.06 6.81 16.11
N LEU A 108 -12.67 5.82 15.31
CA LEU A 108 -11.94 4.65 15.79
C LEU A 108 -10.47 4.71 15.36
N VAL A 109 -9.54 4.80 16.31
CA VAL A 109 -8.10 4.76 16.06
C VAL A 109 -7.60 3.32 16.25
N ALA A 110 -7.14 2.68 15.17
CA ALA A 110 -6.86 1.25 15.17
C ALA A 110 -5.50 0.87 14.58
N THR A 111 -5.00 -0.30 15.00
CA THR A 111 -3.89 -1.02 14.32
C THR A 111 -4.46 -2.14 13.44
N GLU A 112 -3.69 -2.61 12.47
CA GLU A 112 -4.12 -3.65 11.51
C GLU A 112 -4.69 -4.90 12.17
N ALA A 113 -3.92 -5.49 13.10
CA ALA A 113 -4.29 -6.73 13.77
C ALA A 113 -5.63 -6.66 14.51
N ALA A 114 -6.03 -5.46 14.93
CA ALA A 114 -7.23 -5.28 15.73
C ALA A 114 -8.48 -4.96 14.91
N ALA A 115 -8.35 -4.62 13.62
CA ALA A 115 -9.48 -4.31 12.73
C ALA A 115 -9.75 -5.40 11.67
N MET A 116 -8.91 -6.44 11.60
CA MET A 116 -9.13 -7.59 10.70
C MET A 116 -10.34 -8.41 11.14
N GLY A 117 -11.17 -8.83 10.17
CA GLY A 117 -12.37 -9.65 10.43
C GLY A 117 -13.59 -8.89 10.95
N MET A 118 -13.49 -7.57 11.14
CA MET A 118 -14.58 -6.76 11.67
C MET A 118 -15.40 -6.11 10.55
N ASP A 119 -16.71 -6.20 10.68
CA ASP A 119 -17.70 -5.69 9.74
C ASP A 119 -17.87 -4.17 9.89
N VAL A 120 -17.00 -3.38 9.25
CA VAL A 120 -16.97 -1.92 9.40
C VAL A 120 -18.30 -1.30 8.92
N PRO A 121 -18.95 -0.45 9.74
CA PRO A 121 -20.18 0.23 9.36
C PRO A 121 -19.92 1.25 8.24
N ASP A 122 -20.97 1.93 7.79
CA ASP A 122 -20.88 3.03 6.82
C ASP A 122 -20.06 4.20 7.40
N ILE A 123 -18.75 4.17 7.13
CA ILE A 123 -17.81 5.24 7.46
C ILE A 123 -17.57 6.11 6.23
N THR A 124 -17.49 7.41 6.45
CA THR A 124 -17.28 8.43 5.40
C THR A 124 -15.81 8.80 5.24
N LEU A 125 -14.96 8.47 6.21
CA LEU A 125 -13.54 8.80 6.18
C LEU A 125 -12.68 7.61 6.65
N ALA A 126 -11.74 7.20 5.81
CA ALA A 126 -10.65 6.30 6.20
C ALA A 126 -9.33 7.07 6.16
N VAL A 127 -8.56 7.03 7.25
CA VAL A 127 -7.25 7.68 7.33
C VAL A 127 -6.18 6.63 7.61
N GLN A 128 -5.09 6.69 6.87
CA GLN A 128 -3.88 5.93 7.12
C GLN A 128 -2.78 6.90 7.59
N PHE A 129 -2.45 6.88 8.87
CA PHE A 129 -1.43 7.75 9.47
C PHE A 129 -0.05 7.07 9.47
N GLY A 130 0.78 7.46 8.50
CA GLY A 130 2.04 6.83 8.16
C GLY A 130 1.92 5.88 6.97
N VAL A 131 3.04 5.51 6.34
CA VAL A 131 3.05 4.63 5.16
C VAL A 131 2.77 3.17 5.58
N PRO A 132 1.76 2.48 5.02
CA PRO A 132 1.47 1.08 5.34
C PRO A 132 2.53 0.14 4.76
N GLU A 133 2.42 -1.16 5.05
CA GLU A 133 3.41 -2.16 4.61
C GLU A 133 3.50 -2.27 3.08
N ASN A 134 2.36 -2.25 2.39
CA ASN A 134 2.28 -2.41 0.95
C ASN A 134 0.98 -1.78 0.38
N LEU A 135 0.88 -1.73 -0.94
CA LEU A 135 -0.28 -1.15 -1.63
C LEU A 135 -1.59 -1.90 -1.33
N ALA A 136 -1.56 -3.23 -1.21
CA ALA A 136 -2.76 -4.02 -0.93
C ALA A 136 -3.34 -3.66 0.45
N VAL A 137 -2.49 -3.54 1.47
CA VAL A 137 -2.88 -3.12 2.82
C VAL A 137 -3.49 -1.71 2.79
N TRP A 138 -2.89 -0.78 2.05
CA TRP A 138 -3.49 0.55 1.86
C TRP A 138 -4.90 0.47 1.26
N LEU A 139 -5.04 -0.21 0.12
CA LEU A 139 -6.31 -0.26 -0.61
C LEU A 139 -7.39 -1.02 0.16
N GLN A 140 -7.02 -2.04 0.94
CA GLN A 140 -7.95 -2.71 1.86
C GLN A 140 -8.42 -1.78 2.98
N ARG A 141 -7.52 -0.98 3.57
CA ARG A 141 -7.85 0.01 4.61
C ARG A 141 -8.72 1.13 4.06
N ALA A 142 -8.38 1.66 2.88
CA ALA A 142 -9.20 2.64 2.16
C ALA A 142 -10.61 2.08 1.86
N GLY A 143 -10.69 0.82 1.42
CA GLY A 143 -11.94 0.12 1.11
C GLY A 143 -12.85 -0.16 2.31
N ARG A 144 -12.40 0.12 3.54
CA ARG A 144 -13.27 0.11 4.74
C ARG A 144 -14.27 1.25 4.74
N ALA A 145 -14.01 2.31 3.97
CA ALA A 145 -14.94 3.42 3.79
C ALA A 145 -15.90 3.21 2.62
N GLY A 146 -16.98 4.00 2.61
CA GLY A 146 -17.94 4.03 1.51
C GLY A 146 -18.53 2.66 1.21
N ARG A 147 -18.87 1.86 2.24
CA ARG A 147 -19.33 0.48 2.04
C ARG A 147 -20.66 0.44 1.29
N SER A 148 -21.62 1.28 1.69
CA SER A 148 -22.77 1.62 0.87
C SER A 148 -22.33 2.31 -0.43
N PRO A 149 -22.75 1.84 -1.62
CA PRO A 149 -22.44 2.49 -2.89
C PRO A 149 -22.97 3.92 -3.02
N LEU A 150 -23.97 4.28 -2.22
CA LEU A 150 -24.57 5.62 -2.18
C LEU A 150 -23.82 6.58 -1.25
N LEU A 151 -22.93 6.04 -0.40
CA LEU A 151 -22.17 6.85 0.54
C LEU A 151 -20.87 7.31 -0.10
N GLU A 152 -20.76 8.61 -0.32
CA GLU A 152 -19.48 9.22 -0.70
C GLU A 152 -18.52 9.20 0.49
N ALA A 153 -17.32 8.68 0.23
CA ALA A 153 -16.28 8.58 1.22
C ALA A 153 -14.95 9.12 0.70
N THR A 154 -14.07 9.48 1.63
CA THR A 154 -12.68 9.86 1.33
C THR A 154 -11.73 8.92 2.06
N ALA A 155 -10.67 8.50 1.38
CA ALA A 155 -9.56 7.76 1.93
C ALA A 155 -8.29 8.60 1.83
N VAL A 156 -7.68 8.91 2.98
CA VAL A 156 -6.51 9.78 3.07
C VAL A 156 -5.31 8.99 3.59
N MET A 157 -4.23 8.89 2.80
CA MET A 157 -2.93 8.45 3.29
C MET A 157 -2.13 9.67 3.72
N MET A 158 -1.55 9.63 4.93
CA MET A 158 -0.74 10.71 5.47
C MET A 158 0.69 10.25 5.70
N MET A 159 1.68 10.99 5.22
CA MET A 159 3.09 10.60 5.36
C MET A 159 4.07 11.77 5.29
N GLU A 160 5.26 11.59 5.87
CA GLU A 160 6.36 12.54 5.73
C GLU A 160 7.03 12.37 4.37
N ARG A 161 7.41 13.46 3.71
CA ARG A 161 8.06 13.44 2.39
C ARG A 161 9.29 12.52 2.34
N SER A 162 10.07 12.43 3.42
CA SER A 162 11.29 11.63 3.49
C SER A 162 11.03 10.12 3.46
N VAL A 163 9.81 9.64 3.77
CA VAL A 163 9.49 8.21 3.83
C VAL A 163 9.57 7.55 2.46
N VAL A 164 9.23 8.28 1.39
CA VAL A 164 9.21 7.74 0.02
C VAL A 164 10.59 7.22 -0.40
N GLN A 165 11.66 7.89 0.04
CA GLN A 165 13.03 7.52 -0.33
C GLN A 165 13.54 6.28 0.41
N ARG A 166 12.84 5.81 1.45
CA ARG A 166 13.27 4.63 2.22
C ARG A 166 13.15 3.38 1.35
N LYS A 167 14.22 2.58 1.30
CA LYS A 167 14.25 1.31 0.55
C LYS A 167 13.23 0.28 1.03
N SER A 168 12.69 0.45 2.24
CA SER A 168 11.68 -0.42 2.84
C SER A 168 10.28 -0.23 2.24
N VAL A 169 10.02 0.87 1.51
CA VAL A 169 8.70 1.08 0.89
C VAL A 169 8.57 0.18 -0.33
N GLU A 170 7.52 -0.64 -0.34
CA GLU A 170 7.16 -1.56 -1.42
C GLU A 170 6.97 -0.82 -2.76
N GLU A 171 7.35 -1.46 -3.87
CA GLU A 171 7.45 -0.83 -5.19
C GLU A 171 6.12 -0.27 -5.70
N ASN A 172 5.03 -1.03 -5.58
CA ASN A 172 3.71 -0.59 -6.03
C ASN A 172 3.14 0.49 -5.11
N LEU A 173 3.39 0.42 -3.81
CA LEU A 173 3.05 1.48 -2.88
C LEU A 173 3.78 2.78 -3.22
N ARG A 174 5.07 2.70 -3.52
CA ARG A 174 5.85 3.85 -4.01
C ARG A 174 5.26 4.41 -5.30
N ALA A 175 4.94 3.55 -6.28
CA ALA A 175 4.31 3.97 -7.52
C ALA A 175 2.97 4.69 -7.29
N TRP A 176 2.17 4.25 -6.31
CA TRP A 176 0.93 4.92 -5.93
C TRP A 176 1.17 6.27 -5.27
N ILE A 177 2.17 6.37 -4.38
CA ILE A 177 2.55 7.61 -3.69
C ILE A 177 3.07 8.65 -4.69
N GLU A 178 4.01 8.26 -5.55
CA GLU A 178 4.70 9.12 -6.52
C GLU A 178 3.91 9.31 -7.83
N ALA A 179 2.69 8.78 -7.92
CA ALA A 179 1.86 8.89 -9.12
C ALA A 179 1.69 10.37 -9.53
N GLY A 180 2.11 10.72 -10.75
CA GLY A 180 1.78 12.00 -11.39
C GLY A 180 0.42 11.99 -12.08
N GLY A 181 -0.13 10.80 -12.37
CA GLY A 181 -1.45 10.61 -12.96
C GLY A 181 -2.50 10.15 -11.94
N CYS A 182 -3.64 9.65 -12.42
CA CYS A 182 -4.72 9.16 -11.56
C CYS A 182 -4.24 8.03 -10.62
N ARG A 183 -4.45 8.19 -9.30
CA ARG A 183 -4.06 7.17 -8.30
C ARG A 183 -4.77 5.83 -8.49
N ARG A 184 -6.04 5.88 -8.92
CA ARG A 184 -6.81 4.66 -9.24
C ARG A 184 -6.20 3.89 -10.42
N SER A 185 -5.48 4.55 -11.34
CA SER A 185 -4.83 3.85 -12.46
C SER A 185 -3.66 3.00 -12.01
N VAL A 186 -2.99 3.40 -10.92
CA VAL A 186 -1.98 2.57 -10.27
C VAL A 186 -2.64 1.36 -9.60
N ALA A 187 -3.77 1.55 -8.90
CA ALA A 187 -4.53 0.46 -8.29
C ALA A 187 -5.03 -0.56 -9.34
N ASP A 188 -5.53 -0.07 -10.48
CA ASP A 188 -5.99 -0.93 -11.57
C ASP A 188 -4.85 -1.75 -12.17
N ALA A 189 -3.70 -1.13 -12.40
CA ALA A 189 -2.52 -1.85 -12.89
C ALA A 189 -2.05 -2.90 -11.89
N TYR A 190 -2.10 -2.60 -10.59
CA TYR A 190 -1.71 -3.52 -9.52
C TYR A 190 -2.62 -4.74 -9.41
N PHE A 191 -3.94 -4.55 -9.46
CA PHE A 191 -4.93 -5.64 -9.34
C PHE A 191 -5.36 -6.25 -10.67
N ASN A 192 -4.84 -5.74 -11.79
CA ASN A 192 -5.29 -6.11 -13.14
C ASN A 192 -6.82 -5.90 -13.28
N ASN A 193 -7.32 -4.74 -12.83
CA ASN A 193 -8.74 -4.41 -12.91
C ASN A 193 -9.19 -4.25 -14.38
N PRO A 194 -10.47 -4.52 -14.69
CA PRO A 194 -11.02 -4.29 -16.02
C PRO A 194 -10.85 -2.82 -16.47
N PRO A 195 -10.60 -2.57 -17.77
CA PRO A 195 -10.23 -1.24 -18.29
C PRO A 195 -11.36 -0.20 -18.29
N ARG A 196 -12.57 -0.55 -17.85
CA ARG A 196 -13.74 0.35 -17.83
C ARG A 196 -14.13 0.66 -16.39
N ARG A 197 -13.82 1.87 -15.95
CA ARG A 197 -14.39 2.42 -14.71
C ARG A 197 -15.73 3.07 -14.97
N THR A 198 -16.56 3.11 -13.93
CA THR A 198 -17.71 4.00 -13.90
C THR A 198 -17.22 5.44 -14.04
N PRO A 199 -17.72 6.21 -15.02
CA PRO A 199 -17.37 7.63 -15.16
C PRO A 199 -17.67 8.40 -13.87
N MET A 200 -16.76 9.28 -13.47
CA MET A 200 -16.92 10.14 -12.29
C MET A 200 -16.23 11.48 -12.50
N SER A 201 -16.65 12.50 -11.76
CA SER A 201 -15.98 13.79 -11.80
C SER A 201 -14.53 13.69 -11.28
N PRO A 202 -13.58 14.47 -11.83
CA PRO A 202 -12.21 14.48 -11.33
C PRO A 202 -12.09 14.81 -9.84
N SER A 203 -12.99 15.66 -9.32
CA SER A 203 -13.07 16.05 -7.91
C SER A 203 -13.45 14.88 -6.97
N ARG A 204 -14.16 13.86 -7.47
CA ARG A 204 -14.54 12.64 -6.72
C ARG A 204 -13.56 11.48 -6.92
N CYS A 205 -12.65 11.57 -7.90
CA CYS A 205 -11.75 10.49 -8.27
C CYS A 205 -10.56 10.33 -7.30
N CYS A 206 -9.63 11.29 -7.32
CA CYS A 206 -8.47 11.38 -6.44
C CYS A 206 -7.91 12.81 -6.42
N ASP A 207 -7.04 13.11 -5.47
CA ASP A 207 -6.29 14.37 -5.38
C ASP A 207 -5.59 14.76 -6.70
N ASN A 208 -4.92 13.83 -7.39
CA ASN A 208 -4.22 14.13 -8.64
C ASN A 208 -5.18 14.54 -9.77
N CYS A 209 -6.33 13.87 -9.89
CA CYS A 209 -7.35 14.22 -10.89
C CYS A 209 -8.01 15.57 -10.56
N ALA A 210 -8.27 15.83 -9.28
CA ALA A 210 -8.80 17.12 -8.83
C ALA A 210 -7.82 18.26 -9.13
N ALA A 211 -6.53 18.06 -8.86
CA ALA A 211 -5.47 19.05 -9.13
C ALA A 211 -5.32 19.33 -10.63
N ALA A 212 -5.30 18.30 -11.48
CA ALA A 212 -5.20 18.47 -12.93
C ALA A 212 -6.36 19.33 -13.50
N THR A 213 -7.56 19.18 -12.94
CA THR A 213 -8.73 19.98 -13.34
C THR A 213 -8.61 21.43 -12.87
N ALA A 214 -8.12 21.67 -11.65
CA ALA A 214 -7.88 23.02 -11.13
C ALA A 214 -6.82 23.76 -11.98
N THR A 215 -5.75 23.07 -12.39
CA THR A 215 -4.74 23.64 -13.29
C THR A 215 -5.36 23.99 -14.65
N ALA A 216 -6.13 23.08 -15.25
CA ALA A 216 -6.78 23.32 -16.54
C ALA A 216 -7.77 24.50 -16.53
N LEU A 217 -8.46 24.75 -15.40
CA LEU A 217 -9.34 25.90 -15.24
C LEU A 217 -8.57 27.21 -15.03
N SER A 218 -7.39 27.16 -14.40
CA SER A 218 -6.51 28.33 -14.25
C SER A 218 -5.79 28.71 -15.54
N THR A 219 -5.55 27.75 -16.42
CA THR A 219 -5.02 27.96 -17.77
C THR A 219 -6.17 27.97 -18.77
N GLY A 220 -6.87 29.10 -18.89
CA GLY A 220 -7.83 29.30 -19.99
C GLY A 220 -7.20 29.01 -21.36
N PRO A 221 -7.98 28.82 -22.44
CA PRO A 221 -7.43 28.48 -23.75
C PRO A 221 -6.51 29.61 -24.23
N SER A 222 -5.20 29.43 -24.06
CA SER A 222 -4.20 30.27 -24.70
C SER A 222 -4.27 30.00 -26.20
N ALA A 223 -4.63 31.03 -26.96
CA ALA A 223 -4.60 31.02 -28.43
C ALA A 223 -3.24 30.48 -28.93
N PRO A 224 -3.20 29.76 -30.07
CA PRO A 224 -1.99 29.13 -30.54
C PRO A 224 -0.97 30.20 -30.93
N VAL A 225 0.11 30.32 -30.17
CA VAL A 225 1.28 31.09 -30.56
C VAL A 225 2.08 30.23 -31.54
N THR A 226 2.02 30.59 -32.81
CA THR A 226 2.88 30.10 -33.89
C THR A 226 4.36 30.28 -33.52
N ALA A 227 5.05 29.17 -33.28
CA ALA A 227 6.51 29.16 -33.14
C ALA A 227 7.15 28.95 -34.51
N THR A 228 7.87 29.96 -34.98
CA THR A 228 8.76 29.91 -36.15
C THR A 228 10.06 29.16 -35.83
N PRO A 229 10.68 28.47 -36.81
CA PRO A 229 11.88 27.68 -36.58
C PRO A 229 13.15 28.54 -36.69
N LYS A 230 14.12 28.34 -35.81
CA LYS A 230 15.51 28.78 -36.03
C LYS A 230 16.45 27.57 -36.07
N GLY A 231 17.12 27.44 -37.21
CA GLY A 231 18.25 26.54 -37.46
C GLY A 231 19.59 27.10 -36.96
N PRO A 232 20.72 26.47 -37.33
CA PRO A 232 21.74 26.00 -36.37
C PRO A 232 23.08 26.74 -36.46
N MET A 233 23.98 26.53 -35.47
CA MET A 233 25.46 26.68 -35.49
C MET A 233 25.97 26.50 -34.02
N ALA A 234 27.16 26.05 -33.63
CA ALA A 234 28.35 25.45 -34.24
C ALA A 234 29.23 24.84 -33.08
N VAL A 235 30.26 24.08 -33.44
CA VAL A 235 31.17 23.28 -32.57
C VAL A 235 32.51 24.01 -32.30
N ALA A 236 33.11 23.88 -31.10
CA ALA A 236 34.57 23.68 -30.79
C ALA A 236 34.87 23.91 -29.28
N SER A 237 35.41 22.95 -28.51
CA SER A 237 36.84 22.67 -28.15
C SER A 237 37.43 23.62 -27.06
N ARG A 238 38.27 23.29 -26.06
CA ARG A 238 38.86 22.09 -25.41
C ARG A 238 39.68 22.60 -24.17
N ALA A 239 40.13 21.68 -23.28
CA ALA A 239 41.14 21.77 -22.19
C ALA A 239 40.56 21.77 -20.74
N GLY A 240 41.03 21.03 -19.74
CA GLY A 240 42.15 20.09 -19.58
C GLY A 240 42.59 20.00 -18.10
N SER A 241 42.23 18.91 -17.40
CA SER A 241 42.90 18.24 -16.24
C SER A 241 42.98 18.91 -14.83
N PRO A 242 43.23 18.15 -13.72
CA PRO A 242 43.38 16.69 -13.57
C PRO A 242 42.53 16.02 -12.47
N ALA A 243 42.38 14.70 -12.61
CA ALA A 243 41.78 13.76 -11.65
C ALA A 243 42.81 13.26 -10.62
N ARG A 244 42.36 13.04 -9.37
CA ARG A 244 43.11 12.29 -8.36
C ARG A 244 42.71 10.81 -8.41
N HIS A 245 43.71 9.96 -8.66
CA HIS A 245 43.64 8.51 -8.50
C HIS A 245 43.58 8.15 -7.00
N VAL A 246 42.64 7.28 -6.63
CA VAL A 246 42.79 6.39 -5.48
C VAL A 246 42.69 4.97 -6.01
N ASP A 247 43.82 4.27 -5.91
CA ASP A 247 43.98 2.85 -6.13
C ASP A 247 43.17 2.07 -5.09
N ASN A 248 42.38 1.10 -5.55
CA ASN A 248 41.96 0.00 -4.69
C ASN A 248 41.87 -1.27 -5.52
N SER A 249 43.03 -1.77 -5.90
CA SER A 249 43.22 -3.12 -6.42
C SER A 249 43.11 -4.14 -5.28
N LEU A 250 41.88 -4.60 -5.01
CA LEU A 250 41.61 -5.87 -4.32
C LEU A 250 40.61 -6.71 -5.12
N ARG A 251 41.05 -7.93 -5.42
CA ARG A 251 40.49 -8.99 -6.31
C ARG A 251 38.95 -9.05 -6.41
N PRO A 252 38.40 -9.39 -7.59
CA PRO A 252 36.95 -9.47 -7.79
C PRO A 252 36.39 -10.72 -7.10
N ARG A 253 35.61 -10.55 -6.03
CA ARG A 253 34.60 -11.55 -5.69
C ARG A 253 33.53 -11.48 -6.78
N LEU A 254 33.58 -12.41 -7.73
CA LEU A 254 32.52 -12.65 -8.71
C LEU A 254 31.19 -12.73 -7.96
N SER A 255 30.40 -11.65 -8.05
CA SER A 255 29.05 -11.61 -7.50
C SER A 255 28.23 -12.63 -8.29
N PRO A 256 27.46 -13.53 -7.63
CA PRO A 256 26.68 -14.52 -8.35
C PRO A 256 25.79 -13.83 -9.39
N LYS A 257 25.87 -14.24 -10.66
CA LYS A 257 25.02 -13.67 -11.71
C LYS A 257 23.56 -13.84 -11.27
N ARG A 258 22.85 -12.74 -11.02
CA ARG A 258 21.43 -12.75 -10.63
C ARG A 258 20.52 -12.67 -11.84
N ARG A 259 19.39 -13.40 -11.84
CA ARG A 259 18.30 -13.23 -12.81
C ARG A 259 17.71 -11.83 -12.66
N LYS A 260 17.39 -11.17 -13.76
CA LYS A 260 16.78 -9.83 -13.81
C LYS A 260 15.62 -9.83 -14.81
N GLY A 261 14.75 -8.82 -14.71
CA GLY A 261 13.67 -8.58 -15.67
C GLY A 261 12.67 -9.73 -15.78
N THR A 262 12.24 -10.03 -17.00
CA THR A 262 11.19 -11.01 -17.33
C THR A 262 11.49 -12.42 -16.83
N HIS A 263 12.76 -12.84 -16.89
CA HIS A 263 13.17 -14.17 -16.44
C HIS A 263 13.03 -14.31 -14.91
N LEU A 264 13.36 -13.27 -14.14
CA LEU A 264 13.13 -13.27 -12.68
C LEU A 264 11.63 -13.36 -12.36
N LYS A 265 10.80 -12.59 -13.07
CA LYS A 265 9.34 -12.61 -12.89
C LYS A 265 8.78 -14.00 -13.19
N THR A 266 9.21 -14.63 -14.28
CA THR A 266 8.78 -15.97 -14.70
C THR A 266 9.10 -17.02 -13.63
N VAL A 267 10.34 -17.05 -13.12
CA VAL A 267 10.74 -18.02 -12.10
C VAL A 267 10.03 -17.76 -10.77
N LYS A 268 9.84 -16.49 -10.37
CA LYS A 268 9.03 -16.17 -9.17
C LYS A 268 7.61 -16.68 -9.29
N THR A 269 6.94 -16.43 -10.43
CA THR A 269 5.58 -16.91 -10.68
C THR A 269 5.52 -18.44 -10.64
N ALA A 270 6.49 -19.13 -11.26
CA ALA A 270 6.53 -20.59 -11.24
C ALA A 270 6.67 -21.14 -9.80
N LEU A 271 7.53 -20.56 -8.97
CA LEU A 271 7.71 -20.97 -7.57
C LEU A 271 6.49 -20.64 -6.70
N VAL A 272 5.83 -19.50 -6.93
CA VAL A 272 4.57 -19.16 -6.24
C VAL A 272 3.47 -20.15 -6.60
N ASN A 273 3.32 -20.46 -7.89
CA ASN A 273 2.34 -21.44 -8.37
C ASN A 273 2.63 -22.83 -7.80
N TRP A 274 3.91 -23.24 -7.79
CA TRP A 274 4.34 -24.49 -7.17
C TRP A 274 3.98 -24.52 -5.69
N ARG A 275 4.26 -23.44 -4.94
CA ARG A 275 3.98 -23.33 -3.51
C ARG A 275 2.49 -23.53 -3.18
N TYR A 276 1.61 -22.83 -3.89
CA TYR A 276 0.17 -22.96 -3.66
C TYR A 276 -0.39 -24.31 -4.13
N THR A 277 0.17 -24.86 -5.20
CA THR A 277 -0.22 -26.19 -5.69
C THR A 277 0.17 -27.26 -4.67
N THR A 278 1.42 -27.25 -4.20
CA THR A 278 1.92 -28.18 -3.18
C THR A 278 1.12 -28.10 -1.89
N ARG A 279 0.72 -26.90 -1.44
CA ARG A 279 -0.21 -26.75 -0.30
C ARG A 279 -1.49 -27.52 -0.58
N ARG A 280 -2.16 -27.22 -1.70
CA ARG A 280 -3.48 -27.76 -2.02
C ARG A 280 -3.47 -29.29 -2.23
N THR A 281 -2.38 -29.83 -2.75
CA THR A 281 -2.29 -31.26 -3.10
C THR A 281 -1.69 -32.10 -1.98
N LYS A 282 -0.57 -31.69 -1.38
CA LYS A 282 0.16 -32.47 -0.38
C LYS A 282 -0.21 -32.13 1.07
N TYR A 283 -0.69 -30.92 1.33
CA TYR A 283 -0.98 -30.42 2.70
C TYR A 283 -2.44 -30.00 2.87
N ARG A 284 -3.36 -30.63 2.14
CA ARG A 284 -4.79 -30.27 2.09
C ARG A 284 -5.46 -30.18 3.46
N PHE A 285 -5.14 -31.11 4.34
CA PHE A 285 -5.73 -31.22 5.68
C PHE A 285 -4.82 -30.66 6.78
N SER A 286 -3.71 -30.02 6.40
CA SER A 286 -2.80 -29.38 7.34
C SER A 286 -3.22 -27.93 7.60
N SER A 287 -2.96 -27.46 8.82
CA SER A 287 -3.04 -26.03 9.18
C SER A 287 -1.88 -25.20 8.61
N LEU A 288 -0.87 -25.85 8.00
CA LEU A 288 0.25 -25.17 7.35
C LEU A 288 -0.22 -24.29 6.20
N LYS A 289 0.21 -23.02 6.23
CA LYS A 289 -0.02 -22.09 5.13
C LYS A 289 0.97 -22.36 4.00
N ALA A 290 0.65 -21.89 2.80
CA ALA A 290 1.50 -22.07 1.62
C ALA A 290 2.89 -21.44 1.85
N GLU A 291 2.93 -20.30 2.55
CA GLU A 291 4.12 -19.56 2.94
C GLU A 291 5.02 -20.34 3.92
N ASN A 292 4.45 -21.27 4.69
CA ASN A 292 5.25 -22.17 5.53
C ASN A 292 5.95 -23.25 4.70
N ILE A 293 5.34 -23.67 3.57
CA ILE A 293 5.87 -24.72 2.69
C ILE A 293 7.05 -24.20 1.86
N LEU A 294 6.96 -22.97 1.34
CA LEU A 294 8.08 -22.26 0.71
C LEU A 294 8.06 -20.77 1.10
N PRO A 295 8.84 -20.40 2.13
CA PRO A 295 8.92 -19.02 2.62
C PRO A 295 9.34 -18.00 1.55
N ASP A 296 8.85 -16.77 1.65
CA ASP A 296 9.08 -15.71 0.65
C ASP A 296 10.56 -15.35 0.45
N ASN A 297 11.34 -15.41 1.53
CA ASN A 297 12.79 -15.21 1.48
C ASN A 297 13.48 -16.33 0.69
N ALA A 298 13.09 -17.59 0.91
CA ALA A 298 13.64 -18.73 0.19
C ALA A 298 13.24 -18.71 -1.28
N LEU A 299 11.95 -18.45 -1.56
CA LEU A 299 11.43 -18.28 -2.92
C LEU A 299 12.19 -17.19 -3.68
N THR A 300 12.35 -16.01 -3.07
CA THR A 300 13.03 -14.88 -3.69
C THR A 300 14.50 -15.18 -3.96
N THR A 301 15.16 -15.88 -3.02
CA THR A 301 16.56 -16.28 -3.16
C THR A 301 16.74 -17.26 -4.31
N ILE A 302 15.95 -18.33 -4.35
CA ILE A 302 15.96 -19.36 -5.42
C ILE A 302 15.64 -18.73 -6.78
N ALA A 303 14.64 -17.85 -6.84
CA ALA A 303 14.26 -17.18 -8.07
C ALA A 303 15.37 -16.28 -8.61
N SER A 304 16.11 -15.62 -7.73
CA SER A 304 17.13 -14.65 -8.11
C SER A 304 18.46 -15.25 -8.58
N LEU A 305 18.80 -16.49 -8.18
CA LEU A 305 20.10 -17.09 -8.48
C LEU A 305 20.11 -17.78 -9.85
N ARG A 306 21.10 -17.47 -10.70
CA ARG A 306 21.09 -17.87 -12.12
C ARG A 306 21.74 -19.24 -12.39
N ARG A 307 22.70 -19.75 -11.60
CA ARG A 307 23.48 -20.95 -12.00
C ARG A 307 23.97 -21.97 -10.95
N ASP A 308 23.76 -21.78 -9.64
CA ASP A 308 24.42 -22.65 -8.64
C ASP A 308 23.46 -23.40 -7.71
N LEU A 309 22.21 -23.66 -8.15
CA LEU A 309 21.23 -24.44 -7.40
C LEU A 309 20.89 -25.70 -8.18
N LYS A 310 21.76 -26.71 -8.09
CA LYS A 310 21.54 -28.01 -8.76
C LYS A 310 21.21 -29.12 -7.79
N THR A 311 21.55 -28.92 -6.51
CA THR A 311 21.45 -29.95 -5.48
C THR A 311 20.79 -29.38 -4.22
N ILE A 312 20.24 -30.25 -3.37
CA ILE A 312 19.73 -29.86 -2.04
C ILE A 312 20.83 -29.19 -1.19
N PRO A 313 22.09 -29.66 -1.16
CA PRO A 313 23.21 -28.95 -0.53
C PRO A 313 23.41 -27.52 -1.02
N ASP A 314 23.23 -27.25 -2.32
CA ASP A 314 23.31 -25.88 -2.84
C ASP A 314 22.22 -24.98 -2.26
N LEU A 315 20.99 -25.49 -2.16
CA LEU A 315 19.86 -24.76 -1.56
C LEU A 315 20.14 -24.48 -0.08
N LYS A 316 20.58 -25.48 0.69
CA LYS A 316 20.95 -25.31 2.11
C LYS A 316 22.05 -24.26 2.31
N ARG A 317 23.02 -24.18 1.40
CA ARG A 317 24.13 -23.22 1.45
C ARG A 317 23.68 -21.77 1.22
N VAL A 318 22.72 -21.53 0.33
CA VAL A 318 22.34 -20.16 -0.06
C VAL A 318 21.12 -19.61 0.69
N LEU A 319 20.34 -20.45 1.35
CA LEU A 319 19.11 -20.07 2.04
C LEU A 319 19.38 -19.69 3.49
N ASN A 320 19.17 -18.41 3.81
CA ASN A 320 19.24 -17.89 5.17
C ASN A 320 18.03 -16.97 5.46
N PRO A 321 17.17 -17.28 6.46
CA PRO A 321 17.17 -18.51 7.26
C PRO A 321 16.97 -19.79 6.41
N PRO A 322 17.39 -20.96 6.92
CA PRO A 322 17.22 -22.23 6.22
C PRO A 322 15.75 -22.49 5.87
N TRP A 323 15.50 -23.04 4.68
CA TRP A 323 14.16 -23.48 4.30
C TRP A 323 13.86 -24.83 4.97
N PRO A 324 12.90 -24.92 5.92
CA PRO A 324 12.72 -26.13 6.73
C PRO A 324 12.32 -27.38 5.94
N HIS A 325 11.74 -27.21 4.76
CA HIS A 325 11.28 -28.31 3.91
C HIS A 325 12.19 -28.56 2.69
N VAL A 326 13.41 -28.04 2.70
CA VAL A 326 14.36 -28.17 1.59
C VAL A 326 14.71 -29.63 1.28
N ASP A 327 14.76 -30.51 2.28
CA ASP A 327 15.02 -31.94 2.05
C ASP A 327 13.82 -32.67 1.42
N THR A 328 12.61 -32.19 1.70
CA THR A 328 11.36 -32.79 1.18
C THR A 328 11.00 -32.29 -0.22
N HIS A 329 11.30 -31.02 -0.52
CA HIS A 329 10.82 -30.34 -1.73
C HIS A 329 11.90 -29.61 -2.52
N GLY A 330 13.18 -29.68 -2.11
CA GLY A 330 14.28 -29.03 -2.83
C GLY A 330 14.84 -29.84 -4.00
N GLY A 331 14.43 -31.10 -4.14
CA GLY A 331 14.75 -31.96 -5.28
C GLY A 331 13.87 -31.73 -6.50
#